data_AF-A0AAE7DIK7-F1
#
_entry.id   AF-A0AAE7DIK7-F1
#
_cell.length_a   1.000
_cell.length_b   1.000
_cell.length_c   1.000
_cell.angle_alpha   90.00
_cell.angle_beta   90.00
_cell.angle_gamma   90.00
#
_symmetry.space_group_name_H-M   'P 1'
#
loop_
_entity.id
_entity.type
_entity.pdbx_description
1 polymer ?
#
loop_
_entity_poly.entity_id
_entity_poly.type
_entity_poly.pdbx_seq_one_letter_code
_entity_poly.pdbx_strand_id
1 'polypeptide(L)'
;MIRISWLLAVLCCSASSIALADASNEKDIHCAAYYELLSVVGDQPDISRKQSSKAFYALLKRAGDTQEAQDAVAQKMVDLGEEIPGPMTPASTAKLRGKYDAECKPLMKAAWCEVYEDPTACEG
;
A
#
# COMPACT_ATOMS: atom_id res chain seq x y z
N MET A 1 24.15 12.34 -44.49
CA MET A 1 22.93 11.51 -44.38
C MET A 1 23.04 10.67 -43.12
N ILE A 2 22.44 11.11 -42.01
CA ILE A 2 22.44 10.37 -40.74
C ILE A 2 21.00 9.93 -40.51
N ARG A 3 20.71 8.66 -40.82
CA ARG A 3 19.45 7.99 -40.43
C ARG A 3 19.65 7.48 -39.00
N ILE A 4 19.52 8.36 -38.00
CA ILE A 4 19.42 7.93 -36.60
C ILE A 4 18.07 7.22 -36.48
N SER A 5 18.17 5.92 -36.22
CA SER A 5 17.06 4.99 -36.09
C SER A 5 16.13 5.44 -34.97
N TRP A 6 14.91 5.84 -35.31
CA TRP A 6 13.84 6.21 -34.38
C TRP A 6 13.48 5.08 -33.39
N LEU A 7 13.96 3.86 -33.63
CA LEU A 7 13.76 2.66 -32.81
C LEU A 7 14.44 2.72 -31.42
N LEU A 8 15.51 3.51 -31.25
CA LEU A 8 16.23 3.59 -29.97
C LEU A 8 15.51 4.49 -28.93
N ALA A 9 14.70 5.46 -29.37
CA ALA A 9 13.96 6.34 -28.46
C ALA A 9 12.72 5.66 -27.84
N VAL A 10 12.09 4.71 -28.56
CA VAL A 10 10.88 4.02 -28.09
C VAL A 10 11.19 3.01 -26.98
N LEU A 11 12.37 2.39 -27.00
CA LEU A 11 12.74 1.34 -26.04
C LEU A 11 12.99 1.86 -24.61
N CYS A 12 13.41 3.13 -24.45
CA CYS A 12 13.68 3.73 -23.12
C CYS A 12 12.41 4.15 -22.36
N CYS A 13 11.31 4.49 -23.04
CA CYS A 13 10.07 4.88 -22.38
C CYS A 13 9.35 3.68 -21.73
N SER A 14 9.36 2.51 -22.36
CA SER A 14 8.64 1.33 -21.87
C SER A 14 9.23 0.77 -20.58
N ALA A 15 10.55 0.79 -20.42
CA ALA A 15 11.22 0.29 -19.22
C ALA A 15 10.91 1.15 -17.98
N SER A 16 10.75 2.46 -18.16
CA SER A 16 10.44 3.40 -17.07
C SER A 16 9.03 3.18 -16.52
N SER A 17 8.05 2.89 -17.38
CA SER A 17 6.67 2.64 -16.96
C SER A 17 6.51 1.34 -16.19
N ILE A 18 7.26 0.29 -16.56
CA ILE A 18 7.20 -1.01 -15.86
C ILE A 18 7.80 -0.87 -14.45
N ALA A 19 8.97 -0.25 -14.32
CA ALA A 19 9.59 -0.03 -13.01
C ALA A 19 8.73 0.87 -12.10
N LEU A 20 8.02 1.85 -12.66
CA LEU A 20 7.10 2.68 -11.89
C LEU A 20 5.85 1.92 -11.44
N ALA A 21 5.31 1.03 -12.28
CA ALA A 21 4.19 0.17 -11.94
C ALA A 21 4.56 -0.87 -10.87
N ASP A 22 5.72 -1.51 -10.98
CA ASP A 22 6.23 -2.44 -9.97
C ASP A 22 6.45 -1.74 -8.62
N ALA A 23 7.06 -0.55 -8.64
CA ALA A 23 7.27 0.23 -7.42
C ALA A 23 5.96 0.75 -6.80
N SER A 24 4.94 1.08 -7.61
CA SER A 24 3.61 1.44 -7.11
C SER A 24 2.93 0.22 -6.47
N ASN A 25 3.03 -0.94 -7.11
CA ASN A 25 2.46 -2.18 -6.62
C ASN A 25 3.11 -2.61 -5.29
N GLU A 26 4.43 -2.50 -5.18
CA GLU A 26 5.16 -2.80 -3.94
C GLU A 26 4.70 -1.92 -2.77
N LYS A 27 4.47 -0.62 -3.02
CA LYS A 27 3.95 0.31 -2.00
C LYS A 27 2.51 0.00 -1.59
N ASP A 28 1.65 -0.32 -2.56
CA ASP A 28 0.27 -0.70 -2.26
C ASP A 28 0.24 -2.01 -1.45
N ILE A 29 1.08 -3.01 -1.77
CA ILE A 29 1.25 -4.23 -0.97
C ILE A 29 1.74 -3.93 0.45
N HIS A 30 2.79 -3.10 0.57
CA HIS A 30 3.33 -2.72 1.89
C HIS A 30 2.28 -2.04 2.76
N CYS A 31 1.58 -1.06 2.20
CA CYS A 31 0.54 -0.34 2.93
C CYS A 31 -0.71 -1.20 3.19
N ALA A 32 -1.04 -2.13 2.30
CA ALA A 32 -2.09 -3.12 2.55
C ALA A 32 -1.75 -3.98 3.79
N ALA A 33 -0.52 -4.49 3.88
CA ALA A 33 -0.04 -5.25 5.03
C ALA A 33 -0.04 -4.42 6.32
N TYR A 34 0.38 -3.16 6.25
CA TYR A 34 0.35 -2.22 7.36
C TYR A 34 -1.08 -2.04 7.92
N TYR A 35 -2.06 -1.75 7.06
CA TYR A 35 -3.44 -1.57 7.49
C TYR A 35 -4.11 -2.88 7.93
N GLU A 36 -3.75 -4.01 7.34
CA GLU A 36 -4.25 -5.31 7.80
C GLU A 36 -3.76 -5.59 9.22
N LEU A 37 -2.47 -5.35 9.48
CA LEU A 37 -1.88 -5.49 10.81
C LEU A 37 -2.55 -4.56 11.83
N LEU A 38 -2.81 -3.29 11.47
CA LEU A 38 -3.58 -2.39 12.34
C LEU A 38 -4.99 -2.92 12.62
N SER A 39 -5.64 -3.56 11.63
CA SER A 39 -6.97 -4.14 11.80
C SER A 39 -6.98 -5.34 12.76
N VAL A 40 -5.91 -6.14 12.76
CA VAL A 40 -5.70 -7.24 13.72
C VAL A 40 -5.51 -6.71 15.14
N VAL A 41 -4.72 -5.64 15.29
CA VAL A 41 -4.47 -4.98 16.58
C VAL A 41 -5.75 -4.35 17.15
N GLY A 42 -6.63 -3.84 16.29
CA GLY A 42 -7.90 -3.23 16.64
C GLY A 42 -7.92 -1.72 16.43
N ASP A 43 -8.85 -1.04 17.11
CA ASP A 43 -9.03 0.41 16.96
C ASP A 43 -7.76 1.17 17.35
N GLN A 44 -7.38 2.12 16.50
CA GLN A 44 -6.31 3.08 16.75
C GLN A 44 -6.93 4.46 17.06
N PRO A 45 -6.20 5.40 17.67
CA PRO A 45 -6.73 6.71 18.04
C PRO A 45 -7.43 7.52 16.93
N ASP A 46 -7.06 7.33 15.68
CA ASP A 46 -7.50 8.10 14.50
C ASP A 46 -8.04 7.22 13.35
N ILE A 47 -8.06 5.90 13.52
CA ILE A 47 -8.62 4.97 12.54
C ILE A 47 -9.21 3.75 13.25
N SER A 48 -10.48 3.46 12.98
CA SER A 48 -11.13 2.25 13.51
C SER A 48 -10.60 0.99 12.83
N ARG A 49 -10.69 -0.15 13.50
CA ARG A 49 -10.41 -1.48 12.93
C ARG A 49 -11.12 -1.67 11.59
N LYS A 50 -12.39 -1.29 11.51
CA LYS A 50 -13.20 -1.43 10.29
C LYS A 50 -12.65 -0.59 9.14
N GLN A 51 -12.18 0.62 9.44
CA GLN A 51 -11.51 1.46 8.45
C GLN A 51 -10.17 0.84 8.04
N SER A 52 -9.36 0.36 8.98
CA SER A 52 -8.11 -0.35 8.66
C SER A 52 -8.35 -1.56 7.73
N SER A 53 -9.36 -2.39 8.00
CA SER A 53 -9.70 -3.51 7.09
C SER A 53 -10.15 -3.04 5.70
N LYS A 54 -10.90 -1.93 5.61
CA LYS A 54 -11.26 -1.33 4.31
C LYS A 54 -10.04 -0.80 3.57
N ALA A 55 -9.10 -0.18 4.29
CA ALA A 55 -7.85 0.36 3.73
C ALA A 55 -6.99 -0.76 3.15
N PHE A 56 -6.81 -1.84 3.91
CA PHE A 56 -6.17 -3.07 3.44
C PHE A 56 -6.79 -3.55 2.12
N TYR A 57 -8.11 -3.75 2.09
CA TYR A 57 -8.77 -4.31 0.92
C TYR A 57 -8.65 -3.42 -0.31
N ALA A 58 -8.79 -2.10 -0.14
CA ALA A 58 -8.67 -1.16 -1.25
C ALA A 58 -7.26 -1.13 -1.85
N LEU A 59 -6.23 -1.21 -1.00
CA LEU A 59 -4.83 -1.26 -1.44
C LEU A 59 -4.51 -2.60 -2.12
N LEU A 60 -4.99 -3.72 -1.57
CA LEU A 60 -4.86 -5.04 -2.21
C LEU A 60 -5.53 -5.07 -3.60
N LYS A 61 -6.71 -4.44 -3.74
CA LYS A 61 -7.38 -4.26 -5.03
C LYS A 61 -6.54 -3.48 -6.03
N ARG A 62 -5.91 -2.38 -5.60
CA ARG A 62 -4.99 -1.61 -6.46
C ARG A 62 -3.73 -2.40 -6.83
N ALA A 63 -3.27 -3.27 -5.94
CA ALA A 63 -2.22 -4.24 -6.20
C ALA A 63 -2.65 -5.43 -7.10
N GLY A 64 -3.92 -5.48 -7.52
CA GLY A 64 -4.46 -6.47 -8.46
C GLY A 64 -5.26 -7.61 -7.85
N ASP A 65 -5.30 -7.75 -6.51
CA ASP A 65 -6.03 -8.79 -5.77
C ASP A 65 -5.79 -10.22 -6.32
N THR A 66 -4.54 -10.50 -6.70
CA THR A 66 -4.11 -11.85 -7.12
C THR A 66 -3.63 -12.67 -5.92
N GLN A 67 -3.50 -13.99 -6.10
CA GLN A 67 -2.93 -14.85 -5.06
C GLN A 67 -1.53 -14.40 -4.67
N GLU A 68 -0.71 -14.02 -5.65
CA GLU A 68 0.65 -13.53 -5.43
C GLU A 68 0.67 -12.24 -4.60
N ALA A 69 -0.27 -11.32 -4.86
CA ALA A 69 -0.40 -10.09 -4.07
C ALA A 69 -0.83 -10.39 -2.62
N GLN A 70 -1.77 -11.34 -2.44
CA GLN A 70 -2.20 -11.76 -1.11
C GLN A 70 -1.06 -12.42 -0.32
N ASP A 71 -0.28 -13.29 -0.95
CA ASP A 71 0.89 -13.93 -0.35
C ASP A 71 1.96 -12.90 0.03
N ALA A 72 2.19 -11.91 -0.84
CA ALA A 72 3.12 -10.82 -0.57
C ALA A 72 2.66 -9.94 0.60
N VAL A 73 1.36 -9.63 0.69
CA VAL A 73 0.79 -8.92 1.85
C VAL A 73 0.96 -9.74 3.12
N ALA A 74 0.67 -11.04 3.09
CA ALA A 74 0.82 -11.92 4.25
C ALA A 74 2.28 -11.95 4.74
N GLN A 75 3.25 -12.08 3.82
CA GLN A 75 4.66 -12.02 4.18
C GLN A 75 5.05 -10.66 4.78
N LYS A 76 4.62 -9.56 4.16
CA LYS A 76 4.90 -8.21 4.68
C LYS A 76 4.26 -7.97 6.05
N MET A 77 3.11 -8.57 6.31
CA MET A 77 2.46 -8.48 7.61
C MET A 77 3.28 -9.18 8.70
N VAL A 78 3.90 -10.32 8.39
CA VAL A 78 4.86 -10.98 9.28
C VAL A 78 6.07 -10.08 9.53
N ASP A 79 6.69 -9.56 8.47
CA ASP A 79 7.85 -8.67 8.56
C ASP A 79 7.57 -7.44 9.45
N LEU A 80 6.40 -6.80 9.26
CA LEU A 80 5.96 -5.65 10.06
C LEU A 80 5.65 -6.05 11.51
N GLY A 81 5.10 -7.24 11.73
CA GLY A 81 4.82 -7.78 13.06
C GLY A 81 6.07 -7.97 13.90
N GLU A 82 7.19 -8.37 13.28
CA GLU A 82 8.49 -8.49 13.95
C GLU A 82 9.03 -7.14 14.46
N GLU A 83 8.59 -6.02 13.90
CA GLU A 83 8.96 -4.69 14.38
C GLU A 83 8.23 -4.25 15.67
N ILE A 84 7.17 -4.97 16.05
CA ILE A 84 6.32 -4.63 17.21
C ILE A 84 6.82 -5.39 18.43
N PRO A 85 7.32 -4.69 19.47
CA PRO A 85 7.79 -5.36 20.66
C PRO A 85 6.63 -5.90 21.51
N GLY A 86 6.68 -7.19 21.82
CA GLY A 86 5.75 -7.82 22.77
C GLY A 86 4.33 -7.99 22.21
N PRO A 87 3.29 -7.95 23.06
CA PRO A 87 1.91 -8.13 22.61
C PRO A 87 1.49 -7.06 21.59
N MET A 88 0.75 -7.48 20.56
CA MET A 88 0.13 -6.59 19.57
C MET A 88 -1.01 -5.81 20.22
N THR A 89 -0.76 -4.54 20.53
CA THR A 89 -1.70 -3.59 21.15
C THR A 89 -1.61 -2.25 20.45
N PRO A 90 -2.64 -1.37 20.55
CA PRO A 90 -2.55 -0.02 19.98
C PRO A 90 -1.35 0.80 20.51
N ALA A 91 -0.89 0.51 21.73
CA ALA A 91 0.29 1.17 22.29
C ALA A 91 1.60 0.69 21.65
N SER A 92 1.73 -0.62 21.39
CA SER A 92 2.94 -1.21 20.81
C SER A 92 3.09 -0.93 19.31
N THR A 93 1.99 -0.60 18.61
CA THR A 93 2.03 -0.15 17.20
C THR A 93 2.48 1.30 17.03
N ALA A 94 2.54 2.12 18.10
CA ALA A 94 2.83 3.56 17.97
C ALA A 94 4.14 3.87 17.20
N LYS A 95 5.18 3.06 17.39
CA LYS A 95 6.45 3.20 16.65
C LYS A 95 6.28 2.87 15.17
N LEU A 96 5.55 1.79 14.86
CA LEU A 96 5.24 1.39 13.48
C LEU A 96 4.44 2.49 12.77
N ARG A 97 3.44 3.03 13.46
CA ARG A 97 2.61 4.13 12.99
C ARG A 97 3.41 5.40 12.70
N GLY A 98 4.34 5.74 13.59
CA GLY A 98 5.24 6.87 13.38
C GLY A 98 6.13 6.75 12.14
N LYS A 99 6.39 5.53 11.65
CA LYS A 99 7.16 5.30 10.43
C LYS A 99 6.30 5.37 9.16
N TYR A 100 5.16 4.69 9.16
CA TYR A 100 4.45 4.39 7.91
C TYR A 100 3.19 5.22 7.68
N ASP A 101 2.66 5.94 8.69
CA ASP A 101 1.46 6.76 8.50
C ASP A 101 1.62 7.81 7.39
N ALA A 102 2.78 8.47 7.31
CA ALA A 102 3.02 9.52 6.33
C ALA A 102 3.02 8.99 4.88
N GLU A 103 3.46 7.75 4.68
CA GLU A 103 3.50 7.10 3.37
C GLU A 103 2.14 6.45 3.03
N CYS A 104 1.54 5.74 3.98
CA CYS A 104 0.38 4.91 3.73
C CYS A 104 -0.96 5.66 3.78
N LYS A 105 -1.07 6.76 4.55
CA LYS A 105 -2.33 7.54 4.60
C LYS A 105 -2.73 8.14 3.25
N PRO A 106 -1.81 8.76 2.46
CA PRO A 106 -2.14 9.23 1.12
C PRO A 106 -2.59 8.10 0.19
N LEU A 107 -1.89 6.96 0.23
CA LEU A 107 -2.22 5.79 -0.60
C LEU A 107 -3.58 5.17 -0.22
N MET A 108 -3.89 5.09 1.07
CA MET A 108 -5.20 4.68 1.57
C MET A 108 -6.31 5.57 1.03
N LYS A 109 -6.15 6.91 1.12
CA LYS A 109 -7.16 7.86 0.62
C LYS A 109 -7.41 7.63 -0.87
N ALA A 110 -6.34 7.58 -1.67
CA ALA A 110 -6.44 7.31 -3.11
C ALA A 110 -7.12 5.96 -3.40
N ALA A 111 -6.75 4.91 -2.68
CA ALA A 111 -7.33 3.58 -2.84
C ALA A 111 -8.82 3.53 -2.50
N TRP A 112 -9.23 4.20 -1.42
CA TRP A 112 -10.65 4.28 -1.06
C TRP A 112 -11.48 5.00 -2.11
N CYS A 113 -10.96 6.09 -2.67
CA CYS A 113 -11.62 6.81 -3.75
C CYS A 113 -11.86 5.92 -4.97
N GLU A 114 -10.83 5.19 -5.39
CA GLU A 114 -10.90 4.32 -6.57
C GLU A 114 -11.82 3.11 -6.36
N VAL A 115 -11.76 2.48 -5.19
CA VAL A 115 -12.42 1.18 -4.95
C VAL A 115 -13.85 1.33 -4.43
N TYR A 116 -14.12 2.34 -3.62
CA TYR A 116 -15.43 2.53 -2.99
C TYR A 116 -16.24 3.70 -3.57
N GLU A 117 -15.69 4.42 -4.55
CA GLU A 117 -16.33 5.57 -5.19
C GLU A 117 -16.85 6.61 -4.18
N ASP A 118 -16.18 6.74 -3.03
CA ASP A 118 -16.57 7.66 -1.97
C ASP A 118 -15.89 9.03 -2.18
N PRO A 119 -16.58 10.04 -2.71
CA PRO A 119 -15.98 11.34 -2.99
C PRO A 119 -15.52 12.07 -1.72
N THR A 120 -16.12 11.77 -0.56
CA THR A 120 -15.73 12.40 0.71
C THR A 120 -14.39 11.90 1.25
N ALA A 121 -13.90 10.75 0.74
CA ALA A 121 -12.56 10.26 1.03
C ALA A 121 -11.47 10.93 0.16
N CYS A 122 -11.87 11.67 -0.88
CA CYS A 122 -10.98 12.22 -1.92
C CYS A 122 -10.59 13.68 -1.72
N GLU A 123 -11.35 14.39 -0.89
CA GLU A 123 -11.07 15.78 -0.54
C GLU A 123 -10.07 15.78 0.62
N GLY A 124 -8.79 15.95 0.26
CA GLY A 124 -7.61 15.83 1.12
C GLY A 124 -7.55 16.82 2.27
#